data_AF-A0A930E796-F1
#
_entry.id   AF-A0A930E796-F1
#
_cell.length_a   1.000
_cell.length_b   1.000
_cell.length_c   1.000
_cell.angle_alpha   90.00
_cell.angle_beta   90.00
_cell.angle_gamma   90.00
#
_symmetry.space_group_name_H-M   'P 1'
#
loop_
_entity.id
_entity.type
_entity.pdbx_description
1 polymer ?
#
loop_
_entity_poly.entity_id
_entity_poly.type
_entity_poly.pdbx_seq_one_letter_code
_entity_poly.pdbx_strand_id
1 'polypeptide(L)'
;MKTKINIINGVKIPDDYYDYIEEIISSMEDRFKIEIVEKDFTQKLKDAFSEAWVNDEYDSMLLYNMPSFRENIKNLSYTFDPLFEGKVYFNELNTVIMEYLKENVKTVDEYFVI
;
A
#
# COMPACT_ATOMS: atom_id res chain seq x y z
N MET A 1 -12.46 -9.32 -22.92
CA MET A 1 -12.41 -10.31 -21.81
C MET A 1 -13.12 -9.71 -20.61
N LYS A 2 -13.84 -10.48 -19.79
CA LYS A 2 -14.36 -9.96 -18.52
C LYS A 2 -13.20 -9.92 -17.53
N THR A 3 -12.86 -8.75 -17.00
CA THR A 3 -11.86 -8.63 -15.93
C THR A 3 -12.32 -9.46 -14.75
N LYS A 4 -11.47 -10.37 -14.27
CA LYS A 4 -11.74 -11.16 -13.08
C LYS A 4 -11.76 -10.23 -11.87
N ILE A 5 -12.60 -10.53 -10.89
CA ILE A 5 -12.77 -9.71 -9.68
C ILE A 5 -12.44 -10.60 -8.49
N ASN A 6 -11.49 -10.15 -7.67
CA ASN A 6 -11.10 -10.76 -6.41
C ASN A 6 -11.67 -9.93 -5.24
N ILE A 7 -11.58 -10.46 -4.02
CA ILE A 7 -12.11 -9.80 -2.82
C ILE A 7 -11.04 -9.79 -1.72
N ILE A 8 -10.74 -8.60 -1.20
CA ILE A 8 -9.91 -8.40 0.00
C ILE A 8 -10.75 -7.60 1.00
N ASN A 9 -10.89 -8.06 2.25
CA ASN A 9 -11.65 -7.36 3.31
C ASN A 9 -13.06 -6.89 2.91
N GLY A 10 -13.74 -7.65 2.05
CA GLY A 10 -15.07 -7.31 1.52
C GLY A 10 -15.09 -6.21 0.43
N VAL A 11 -13.93 -5.82 -0.08
CA VAL A 11 -13.75 -4.89 -1.21
C VAL A 11 -13.47 -5.67 -2.49
N LYS A 12 -14.17 -5.31 -3.57
CA LYS A 12 -13.96 -5.90 -4.91
C LYS A 12 -12.75 -5.27 -5.59
N ILE A 13 -11.76 -6.08 -5.95
CA ILE A 13 -10.52 -5.64 -6.59
C ILE A 13 -10.40 -6.30 -7.97
N PRO A 14 -10.20 -5.52 -9.06
CA PRO A 14 -9.88 -6.07 -10.37
C PRO A 14 -8.61 -6.93 -10.35
N ASP A 15 -8.58 -8.01 -11.12
CA ASP A 15 -7.44 -8.95 -11.20
C ASP A 15 -6.12 -8.24 -11.55
N ASP A 16 -6.19 -7.22 -12.41
CA ASP A 16 -5.03 -6.42 -12.85
C ASP A 16 -4.30 -5.73 -11.69
N TYR A 17 -4.99 -5.46 -10.58
CA TYR A 17 -4.45 -4.76 -9.41
C TYR A 17 -4.36 -5.64 -8.16
N TYR A 18 -4.94 -6.85 -8.21
CA TYR A 18 -5.15 -7.67 -7.02
C TYR A 18 -3.84 -8.05 -6.34
N ASP A 19 -2.90 -8.63 -7.09
CA ASP A 19 -1.62 -9.10 -6.54
C ASP A 19 -0.84 -7.95 -5.87
N TYR A 20 -0.91 -6.74 -6.44
CA TYR A 20 -0.23 -5.56 -5.89
C TYR A 20 -0.87 -5.06 -4.59
N ILE A 21 -2.21 -4.99 -4.54
CA ILE A 21 -2.90 -4.53 -3.33
C ILE A 21 -2.76 -5.57 -2.21
N GLU A 22 -2.85 -6.86 -2.54
CA GLU A 22 -2.58 -7.96 -1.60
C GLU A 22 -1.15 -7.89 -1.07
N GLU A 23 -0.18 -7.61 -1.93
CA GLU A 23 1.21 -7.46 -1.52
C GLU A 23 1.45 -6.26 -0.61
N ILE A 24 0.81 -5.12 -0.89
CA ILE A 24 0.89 -3.94 -0.03
C ILE A 24 0.40 -4.28 1.38
N ILE A 25 -0.79 -4.88 1.46
CA ILE A 25 -1.41 -5.26 2.73
C ILE A 25 -0.56 -6.27 3.48
N SER A 26 -0.19 -7.38 2.83
CA SER A 26 0.57 -8.46 3.48
C SER A 26 1.95 -7.99 3.95
N SER A 27 2.61 -7.10 3.21
CA SER A 27 3.88 -6.50 3.62
C SER A 27 3.73 -5.61 4.86
N MET A 28 2.65 -4.83 4.94
CA MET A 28 2.34 -4.02 6.13
C MET A 28 2.05 -4.91 7.35
N GLU A 29 1.21 -5.92 7.19
CA GLU A 29 0.85 -6.88 8.24
C GLU A 29 2.09 -7.59 8.80
N ASP A 30 2.95 -8.12 7.92
CA ASP A 30 4.16 -8.82 8.35
C ASP A 30 5.15 -7.86 9.04
N ARG A 31 5.33 -6.64 8.52
CA ARG A 31 6.29 -5.69 9.09
C ARG A 31 5.88 -5.17 10.46
N PHE A 32 4.62 -4.78 10.60
CA PHE A 32 4.11 -4.12 11.81
C PHE A 32 3.41 -5.08 12.78
N LYS A 33 3.30 -6.36 12.42
CA LYS A 33 2.63 -7.39 13.22
C LYS A 33 1.18 -7.00 13.56
N ILE A 34 0.48 -6.48 12.55
CA ILE A 34 -0.93 -6.09 12.60
C ILE A 34 -1.75 -6.98 11.65
N GLU A 35 -3.07 -6.97 11.82
CA GLU A 35 -4.02 -7.60 10.90
C GLU A 35 -4.93 -6.52 10.33
N ILE A 36 -4.90 -6.33 9.01
CA ILE A 36 -5.67 -5.30 8.32
C ILE A 36 -6.96 -5.94 7.83
N VAL A 37 -8.04 -5.78 8.61
CA VAL A 37 -9.38 -6.29 8.27
C VAL A 37 -10.35 -5.18 7.84
N GLU A 38 -9.90 -3.93 7.88
CA GLU A 38 -10.74 -2.76 7.70
C GLU A 38 -11.12 -2.55 6.23
N LYS A 39 -12.40 -2.70 5.96
CA LYS A 39 -12.97 -2.49 4.63
C LYS A 39 -12.73 -1.07 4.10
N ASP A 40 -12.86 -0.07 4.98
CA ASP A 40 -12.72 1.35 4.59
C ASP A 40 -11.29 1.67 4.17
N PHE A 41 -10.29 1.20 4.92
CA PHE A 41 -8.88 1.30 4.52
C PHE A 41 -8.63 0.59 3.19
N THR A 42 -9.11 -0.65 3.06
CA THR A 42 -8.91 -1.45 1.84
C THR A 42 -9.54 -0.77 0.60
N GLN A 43 -10.67 -0.10 0.78
CA GLN A 43 -11.32 0.66 -0.28
C GLN A 43 -10.52 1.90 -0.65
N LYS A 44 -10.06 2.70 0.33
CA LYS A 44 -9.19 3.86 0.10
C LYS A 44 -7.89 3.46 -0.63
N LEU A 45 -7.27 2.37 -0.19
CA LEU A 45 -6.04 1.85 -0.77
C LEU A 45 -6.25 1.47 -2.23
N LYS A 46 -7.33 0.74 -2.53
CA LYS A 46 -7.71 0.39 -3.90
C LYS A 46 -7.91 1.64 -4.76
N ASP A 47 -8.64 2.64 -4.27
CA ASP A 47 -8.96 3.83 -5.06
C ASP A 47 -7.69 4.64 -5.35
N ALA A 48 -6.83 4.85 -4.35
CA ALA A 48 -5.53 5.51 -4.53
C ALA A 48 -4.60 4.73 -5.48
N PHE A 49 -4.55 3.40 -5.37
CA PHE A 49 -3.79 2.56 -6.28
C PHE A 49 -4.33 2.63 -7.71
N SER A 50 -5.64 2.63 -7.89
CA SER A 50 -6.27 2.74 -9.21
C SER A 50 -5.98 4.09 -9.86
N GLU A 51 -5.97 5.17 -9.08
CA GLU A 51 -5.58 6.50 -9.57
C GLU A 51 -4.11 6.52 -9.99
N ALA A 52 -3.23 5.97 -9.16
CA ALA A 52 -1.82 5.84 -9.49
C ALA A 52 -1.59 5.00 -10.76
N TRP A 53 -2.28 3.87 -10.89
CA TRP A 53 -2.18 2.96 -12.03
C TRP A 53 -2.61 3.63 -13.34
N VAL A 54 -3.77 4.31 -13.35
CA VAL A 54 -4.29 4.98 -14.55
C VAL A 54 -3.39 6.15 -14.96
N ASN A 55 -2.84 6.90 -14.01
CA ASN A 55 -1.95 8.02 -14.31
C ASN A 55 -0.51 7.59 -14.63
N ASP A 56 -0.12 6.35 -14.26
CA ASP A 56 1.17 5.74 -14.60
C ASP A 56 1.14 4.92 -15.90
N GLU A 57 0.01 4.89 -16.62
CA GLU A 57 -0.26 4.04 -17.80
C GLU A 57 0.82 4.13 -18.92
N TYR A 58 1.71 5.13 -18.87
CA TYR A 58 2.79 5.34 -19.84
C TYR A 58 4.21 5.46 -19.24
N ASP A 59 4.38 5.52 -17.91
CA ASP A 59 5.69 5.74 -17.27
C ASP A 59 6.26 4.45 -16.64
N SER A 60 5.44 3.41 -16.44
CA SER A 60 5.81 2.13 -15.79
C SER A 60 6.45 2.30 -14.41
N MET A 61 6.34 3.48 -13.79
CA MET A 61 7.02 3.83 -12.55
C MET A 61 6.39 3.11 -11.37
N LEU A 62 5.09 2.86 -11.39
CA LEU A 62 4.40 2.09 -10.35
C LEU A 62 4.96 0.66 -10.32
N LEU A 63 5.05 0.01 -11.48
CA LEU A 63 5.63 -1.33 -11.61
C LEU A 63 7.12 -1.36 -11.25
N TYR A 64 7.88 -0.34 -11.66
CA TYR A 64 9.29 -0.18 -11.30
C TYR A 64 9.49 0.02 -9.78
N ASN A 65 8.57 0.75 -9.14
CA ASN A 65 8.61 1.02 -7.72
C ASN A 65 8.09 -0.14 -6.87
N MET A 66 7.39 -1.16 -7.41
CA MET A 66 6.88 -2.27 -6.60
C MET A 66 7.99 -3.08 -5.88
N PRO A 67 9.11 -3.45 -6.54
CA PRO A 67 10.26 -4.03 -5.83
C PRO A 67 10.81 -3.09 -4.76
N SER A 68 10.95 -1.80 -5.08
CA SER A 68 11.38 -0.77 -4.14
C SER A 68 10.42 -0.63 -2.96
N PHE A 69 9.11 -0.78 -3.18
CA PHE A 69 8.09 -0.72 -2.15
C PHE A 69 8.25 -1.84 -1.12
N ARG A 70 8.46 -3.09 -1.57
CA ARG A 70 8.73 -4.21 -0.65
C ARG A 70 9.93 -3.91 0.24
N GLU A 71 11.00 -3.37 -0.35
CA GLU A 71 12.20 -2.97 0.39
C GLU A 71 11.95 -1.74 1.28
N ASN A 72 11.15 -0.78 0.82
CA ASN A 72 10.81 0.44 1.57
C ASN A 72 9.95 0.12 2.79
N ILE A 73 9.00 -0.83 2.70
CA ILE A 73 8.26 -1.32 3.88
C ILE A 73 9.19 -2.02 4.86
N LYS A 74 10.11 -2.89 4.40
CA LYS A 74 11.08 -3.54 5.29
C LYS A 74 11.94 -2.51 6.03
N ASN A 75 12.35 -1.46 5.33
CA ASN A 75 13.22 -0.41 5.82
C ASN A 75 12.48 0.74 6.51
N LEU A 76 11.14 0.69 6.59
CA LEU A 76 10.32 1.68 7.29
C LEU A 76 10.64 1.58 8.79
N SER A 77 11.65 2.35 9.19
CA SER A 77 12.29 2.19 10.49
C SER A 77 12.26 3.48 11.31
N TYR A 78 12.42 4.68 10.71
CA TYR A 78 12.52 5.89 11.56
C TYR A 78 11.98 7.18 10.96
N THR A 79 11.78 7.25 9.65
CA THR A 79 11.21 8.42 8.99
C THR A 79 10.03 7.96 8.18
N PHE A 80 8.93 8.68 8.35
CA PHE A 80 7.68 8.51 7.60
C PHE A 80 7.87 8.94 6.14
N ASP A 81 8.91 8.45 5.48
CA ASP A 81 9.26 8.76 4.11
C ASP A 81 8.25 8.11 3.16
N PRO A 82 8.00 8.72 1.99
CA PRO A 82 7.06 8.18 1.01
C PRO A 82 7.50 6.78 0.55
N LEU A 83 6.60 5.81 0.64
CA LEU A 83 6.82 4.42 0.25
C LEU A 83 7.00 4.26 -1.27
N PHE A 84 6.29 5.08 -2.02
CA PHE A 84 6.42 5.21 -3.47
C PHE A 84 7.04 6.58 -3.77
N GLU A 85 8.29 6.58 -4.22
CA GLU A 85 8.94 7.80 -4.69
C GLU A 85 8.40 8.19 -6.07
N GLY A 86 8.21 9.50 -6.30
CA GLY A 86 7.94 10.02 -7.63
C GLY A 86 6.80 11.02 -7.72
N LYS A 87 5.90 10.79 -8.67
CA LYS A 87 4.92 11.76 -9.16
C LYS A 87 3.78 11.98 -8.16
N VAL A 88 3.05 13.08 -8.37
CA VAL A 88 1.92 13.53 -7.54
C VAL A 88 0.86 12.45 -7.32
N TYR A 89 0.64 11.58 -8.30
CA TYR A 89 -0.36 10.51 -8.22
C TYR A 89 0.02 9.36 -7.27
N PHE A 90 1.28 9.27 -6.80
CA PHE A 90 1.66 8.37 -5.71
C PHE A 90 1.44 9.00 -4.31
N ASN A 91 1.20 10.31 -4.23
CA ASN A 91 1.04 10.99 -2.94
C ASN A 91 -0.20 10.51 -2.19
N GLU A 92 -1.30 10.26 -2.90
CA GLU A 92 -2.54 9.75 -2.29
C GLU A 92 -2.32 8.33 -1.76
N LEU A 93 -1.67 7.47 -2.55
CA LEU A 93 -1.33 6.11 -2.15
C LEU A 93 -0.43 6.09 -0.91
N ASN A 94 0.60 6.94 -0.89
CA ASN A 94 1.44 7.14 0.29
C ASN A 94 0.60 7.65 1.47
N THR A 95 -0.24 8.66 1.28
CA THR A 95 -1.03 9.26 2.35
C THR A 95 -1.96 8.25 3.01
N VAL A 96 -2.70 7.46 2.22
CA VAL A 96 -3.61 6.42 2.73
C VAL A 96 -2.87 5.41 3.60
N ILE A 97 -1.72 4.90 3.14
CA ILE A 97 -0.92 3.94 3.90
C ILE A 97 -0.41 4.57 5.20
N MET A 98 0.04 5.81 5.12
CA MET A 98 0.70 6.51 6.22
C MET A 98 -0.28 6.94 7.32
N GLU A 99 -1.48 7.37 6.95
CA GLU A 99 -2.55 7.65 7.92
C GLU A 99 -2.95 6.38 8.68
N TYR A 100 -3.13 5.27 7.95
CA TYR A 100 -3.45 3.99 8.56
C TYR A 100 -2.40 3.55 9.58
N LEU A 101 -1.12 3.62 9.21
CA LEU A 101 -0.02 3.27 10.10
C LEU A 101 0.04 4.17 11.34
N LYS A 102 -0.17 5.48 11.20
CA LYS A 102 -0.18 6.41 12.35
C LYS A 102 -1.31 6.12 13.34
N GLU A 103 -2.47 5.72 12.85
CA GLU A 103 -3.64 5.46 13.69
C GLU A 103 -3.54 4.12 14.42
N ASN A 104 -2.97 3.11 13.77
CA ASN A 104 -3.00 1.72 14.23
C ASN A 104 -1.67 1.22 14.80
N VAL A 105 -0.54 1.82 14.41
CA VAL A 105 0.81 1.51 14.93
C VAL A 105 1.22 2.63 15.89
N LYS A 106 0.55 2.69 17.05
CA LYS A 106 0.68 3.80 18.03
C LYS A 106 2.01 3.87 18.79
N THR A 107 2.90 2.91 18.64
CA THR A 107 4.25 2.93 19.22
C THR A 107 5.20 2.27 18.24
N VAL A 108 5.67 3.08 17.28
CA VAL A 108 7.00 2.90 16.67
C VAL A 108 7.97 2.48 17.80
N ASP A 109 8.02 3.23 18.91
CA ASP A 109 8.96 2.99 20.03
C ASP A 109 9.02 1.58 20.66
N GLU A 110 7.96 0.77 20.67
CA GLU A 110 8.02 -0.57 21.32
C GLU A 110 8.66 -1.65 20.44
N TYR A 111 8.70 -1.46 19.11
CA TYR A 111 9.36 -2.38 18.17
C TYR A 111 10.77 -1.91 17.75
N PHE A 112 11.22 -0.75 18.24
CA PHE A 112 12.51 -0.13 17.91
C PHE A 112 13.56 -0.19 19.04
N VAL A 113 13.30 -0.94 20.11
CA VAL A 113 14.33 -1.27 21.11
C VAL A 113 15.11 -2.50 20.63
N ILE A 114 16.19 -2.28 19.87
CA ILE A 114 17.31 -3.22 19.77
C ILE A 114 18.58 -2.47 20.17
#